data_AF-A0AAW4QV49-F1
#
_entry.id   AF-A0AAW4QV49-F1
#
_cell.length_a   1.000
_cell.length_b   1.000
_cell.length_c   1.000
_cell.angle_alpha   90.00
_cell.angle_beta   90.00
_cell.angle_gamma   90.00
#
_symmetry.space_group_name_H-M   'P 1'
#
loop_
_entity.id
_entity.type
_entity.pdbx_description
1 polymer ?
#
loop_
_entity_poly.entity_id
_entity_poly.type
_entity_poly.pdbx_seq_one_letter_code
_entity_poly.pdbx_strand_id
1 'polypeptide(L)'
;MLTSIIILTYNQLQFTKECIYSIRKFTSQENYELIVVDNASTDGTVEWLQVQPDILLVKNTKNEGFPRGCNQGIKKAKGENILLLNNDVVVTAHWLTNLLRCLYARKDTAAVGPVTNNASYYSTIPSHYSDLKEMQEFANLNNQSDEKKWEERLKLIGFCMLIKKAVLNEIGFLDERFTPGNYEDDDLSLRMCKEGYKLYLCKDTFIHHYGSVSWTEDVSNFSLVLNENDKKFYGKWGFSSSDLFIYYDLLEFADQYVQDKMNILHVGSGCGATLLEMKTRYPATYVYGVESNQKAAAISKKVAPTSCIQYDKLHEIFQEKMFHVILLSHPVEKSQLNDVINSISQVLAPKGTLIMSRINLINYVYLKNSNMT
;
A
#
# COMPACT_ATOMS: atom_id res chain seq x y z
N MET A 1 -1.37 14.77 21.30
CA MET A 1 -2.39 14.36 20.32
C MET A 1 -2.80 12.94 20.67
N LEU A 2 -4.06 12.71 20.98
CA LEU A 2 -4.56 11.39 21.39
C LEU A 2 -4.77 10.50 20.16
N THR A 3 -4.32 9.24 20.22
CA THR A 3 -4.56 8.23 19.18
C THR A 3 -5.59 7.20 19.64
N SER A 4 -6.69 7.04 18.92
CA SER A 4 -7.64 5.95 19.15
C SER A 4 -7.15 4.71 18.41
N ILE A 5 -6.70 3.71 19.17
CA ILE A 5 -6.29 2.42 18.63
C ILE A 5 -7.51 1.52 18.54
N ILE A 6 -7.84 1.10 17.33
CA ILE A 6 -9.00 0.27 17.01
C ILE A 6 -8.50 -1.10 16.62
N ILE A 7 -8.90 -2.10 17.40
CA ILE A 7 -8.58 -3.51 17.15
C ILE A 7 -9.89 -4.25 16.89
N LEU A 8 -9.95 -4.97 15.78
CA LEU A 8 -11.02 -5.92 15.51
C LEU A 8 -10.56 -7.32 15.92
N THR A 9 -11.40 -8.08 16.62
CA THR A 9 -11.11 -9.45 17.05
C THR A 9 -12.18 -10.41 16.57
N TYR A 10 -11.77 -11.60 16.15
CA TYR A 10 -12.63 -12.76 15.92
C TYR A 10 -11.84 -14.01 16.31
N ASN A 11 -12.11 -14.51 17.51
CA ASN A 11 -11.30 -15.48 18.24
C ASN A 11 -9.84 -15.00 18.42
N GLN A 12 -8.90 -15.94 18.51
CA GLN A 12 -7.47 -15.69 18.61
C GLN A 12 -7.09 -14.94 19.91
N LEU A 13 -7.60 -15.42 21.04
CA LEU A 13 -7.38 -14.81 22.36
C LEU A 13 -5.90 -14.54 22.68
N GLN A 14 -5.00 -15.47 22.37
CA GLN A 14 -3.58 -15.32 22.73
C GLN A 14 -2.91 -14.19 21.94
N PHE A 15 -3.15 -14.11 20.63
CA PHE A 15 -2.67 -13.01 19.81
C PHE A 15 -3.23 -11.66 20.28
N THR A 16 -4.53 -11.62 20.59
CA THR A 16 -5.20 -10.43 21.14
C THR A 16 -4.53 -9.96 22.44
N LYS A 17 -4.20 -10.88 23.36
CA LYS A 17 -3.47 -10.56 24.59
C LYS A 17 -2.09 -9.99 24.30
N GLU A 18 -1.32 -10.63 23.43
CA GLU A 18 0.03 -10.18 23.07
C GLU A 18 0.02 -8.79 22.42
N CYS A 19 -0.91 -8.54 21.50
CA CYS A 19 -1.11 -7.23 20.87
C CYS A 19 -1.38 -6.16 21.93
N ILE A 20 -2.37 -6.36 22.79
CA ILE A 20 -2.75 -5.39 23.82
C ILE A 20 -1.62 -5.17 24.85
N TYR A 21 -0.94 -6.23 25.28
CA TYR A 21 0.20 -6.11 26.19
C TYR A 21 1.37 -5.36 25.56
N SER A 22 1.65 -5.57 24.27
CA SER A 22 2.70 -4.83 23.57
C SER A 22 2.39 -3.34 23.46
N ILE A 23 1.12 -2.97 23.19
CA ILE A 23 0.68 -1.57 23.15
C ILE A 23 0.90 -0.91 24.52
N ARG A 24 0.41 -1.54 25.60
CA ARG A 24 0.56 -1.05 26.98
C ARG A 24 2.02 -0.93 27.38
N LYS A 25 2.89 -1.82 26.89
CA LYS A 25 4.32 -1.82 27.20
C LYS A 25 5.07 -0.69 26.50
N PHE A 26 4.75 -0.41 25.24
CA PHE A 26 5.54 0.48 24.38
C PHE A 26 4.87 1.83 24.08
N THR A 27 3.73 2.11 24.71
CA THR A 27 2.97 3.35 24.52
C THR A 27 2.48 3.86 25.88
N SER A 28 2.78 5.12 26.21
CA SER A 28 2.27 5.73 27.44
C SER A 28 0.75 5.89 27.39
N GLN A 29 0.07 5.60 28.50
CA GLN A 29 -1.38 5.54 28.59
C GLN A 29 -2.08 6.88 28.26
N GLU A 30 -1.43 8.01 28.48
CA GLU A 30 -1.96 9.33 28.15
C GLU A 30 -2.01 9.62 26.63
N ASN A 31 -1.32 8.83 25.82
CA ASN A 31 -1.19 9.05 24.38
C ASN A 31 -2.19 8.24 23.54
N TYR A 32 -2.91 7.30 24.13
CA TYR A 32 -3.87 6.47 23.40
C TYR A 32 -5.13 6.13 24.21
N GLU A 33 -6.19 5.79 23.48
CA GLU A 33 -7.31 5.02 24.02
C GLU A 33 -7.43 3.73 23.22
N LEU A 34 -7.95 2.68 23.85
CA LEU A 34 -8.07 1.36 23.24
C LEU A 34 -9.54 0.99 23.04
N ILE A 35 -9.91 0.77 21.78
CA ILE A 35 -11.25 0.38 21.37
C ILE A 35 -11.15 -0.98 20.71
N VAL A 36 -11.76 -1.98 21.33
CA VAL A 36 -11.78 -3.34 20.78
C VAL A 36 -13.18 -3.65 20.29
N VAL A 37 -13.31 -4.06 19.04
CA VAL A 37 -14.55 -4.51 18.43
C VAL A 37 -14.47 -6.02 18.28
N ASP A 38 -15.30 -6.75 19.01
CA ASP A 38 -15.37 -8.20 18.93
C ASP A 38 -16.47 -8.66 17.96
N ASN A 39 -16.08 -9.47 16.98
CA ASN A 39 -16.93 -10.01 15.91
C ASN A 39 -17.59 -11.35 16.27
N ALA A 40 -18.08 -11.48 17.51
CA ALA A 40 -18.71 -12.67 18.07
C ALA A 40 -17.74 -13.84 18.27
N SER A 41 -16.64 -13.58 18.97
CA SER A 41 -15.68 -14.62 19.35
C SER A 41 -16.30 -15.64 20.33
N THR A 42 -15.83 -16.88 20.26
CA THR A 42 -16.30 -18.01 21.08
C THR A 42 -15.20 -18.72 21.86
N ASP A 43 -13.98 -18.16 21.88
CA ASP A 43 -12.76 -18.78 22.42
C ASP A 43 -12.31 -18.21 23.77
N GLY A 44 -13.17 -17.43 24.45
CA GLY A 44 -12.82 -16.73 25.70
C GLY A 44 -12.33 -15.28 25.49
N THR A 45 -12.23 -14.81 24.23
CA THR A 45 -11.80 -13.43 23.91
C THR A 45 -12.69 -12.38 24.54
N VAL A 46 -14.01 -12.53 24.48
CA VAL A 46 -14.95 -11.56 25.04
C VAL A 46 -14.83 -11.47 26.56
N GLU A 47 -14.81 -12.61 27.24
CA GLU A 47 -14.73 -12.69 28.70
C GLU A 47 -13.45 -12.03 29.22
N TRP A 48 -12.33 -12.25 28.53
CA TRP A 48 -11.06 -11.64 28.89
C TRP A 48 -11.04 -10.12 28.63
N LEU A 49 -11.62 -9.66 27.52
CA LEU A 49 -11.70 -8.23 27.18
C LEU A 49 -12.62 -7.46 28.15
N GLN A 50 -13.72 -8.06 28.60
CA GLN A 50 -14.69 -7.41 29.48
C GLN A 50 -14.13 -6.99 30.84
N VAL A 51 -13.10 -7.68 31.33
CA VAL A 51 -12.48 -7.38 32.63
C VAL A 51 -11.32 -6.38 32.52
N GLN A 52 -11.01 -5.88 31.31
CA GLN A 52 -9.96 -4.88 31.10
C GLN A 52 -10.51 -3.45 31.30
N PRO A 53 -10.05 -2.70 32.32
CA PRO A 53 -10.65 -1.41 32.69
C PRO A 53 -10.36 -0.26 31.71
N ASP A 54 -9.29 -0.38 30.91
CA ASP A 54 -8.81 0.61 29.93
C ASP A 54 -9.35 0.37 28.50
N ILE A 55 -10.17 -0.67 28.29
CA ILE A 55 -10.70 -1.04 26.97
C ILE A 55 -12.16 -0.63 26.84
N LEU A 56 -12.46 0.11 25.77
CA LEU A 56 -13.83 0.25 25.29
C LEU A 56 -14.18 -0.93 24.39
N LEU A 57 -14.94 -1.88 24.91
CA LEU A 57 -15.36 -3.08 24.18
C LEU A 57 -16.71 -2.85 23.45
N VAL A 58 -16.72 -3.08 22.14
CA VAL A 58 -17.93 -3.18 21.30
C VAL A 58 -18.14 -4.65 20.94
N LYS A 59 -19.31 -5.22 21.25
CA LYS A 59 -19.61 -6.65 21.02
C LYS A 59 -20.64 -6.82 19.92
N ASN A 60 -20.26 -7.43 18.81
CA ASN A 60 -21.20 -7.85 17.78
C ASN A 60 -21.79 -9.22 18.12
N THR A 61 -23.00 -9.48 17.64
CA THR A 61 -23.69 -10.78 17.83
C THR A 61 -23.39 -11.77 16.70
N LYS A 62 -22.70 -11.33 15.66
CA LYS A 62 -22.22 -12.12 14.52
C LYS A 62 -20.95 -11.48 13.96
N ASN A 63 -20.23 -12.21 13.12
CA ASN A 63 -19.10 -11.65 12.40
C ASN A 63 -19.58 -10.65 11.33
N GLU A 64 -19.34 -9.36 11.56
CA GLU A 64 -19.72 -8.26 10.66
C GLU A 64 -18.66 -7.95 9.60
N GLY A 65 -17.55 -8.69 9.59
CA GLY A 65 -16.40 -8.46 8.71
C GLY A 65 -15.53 -7.28 9.15
N PHE A 66 -14.40 -7.13 8.45
CA PHE A 66 -13.34 -6.18 8.78
C PHE A 66 -13.75 -4.70 8.64
N PRO A 67 -14.20 -4.22 7.47
CA PRO A 67 -14.47 -2.80 7.28
C PRO A 67 -15.59 -2.28 8.19
N ARG A 68 -16.68 -3.06 8.35
CA ARG A 68 -17.78 -2.68 9.24
C ARG A 68 -17.38 -2.66 10.70
N GLY A 69 -16.65 -3.68 11.16
CA GLY A 69 -16.15 -3.74 12.53
C GLY A 69 -15.21 -2.57 12.85
N CYS A 70 -14.25 -2.27 11.97
CA CYS A 70 -13.39 -1.10 12.09
C CYS A 70 -14.21 0.20 12.14
N ASN A 71 -15.20 0.37 11.25
CA ASN A 71 -16.08 1.55 11.23
C ASN A 71 -16.87 1.73 12.54
N GLN A 72 -17.30 0.66 13.20
CA GLN A 72 -17.94 0.75 14.52
C GLN A 72 -16.98 1.31 15.58
N GLY A 73 -15.72 0.87 15.56
CA GLY A 73 -14.66 1.42 16.41
C GLY A 73 -14.37 2.89 16.12
N ILE A 74 -14.26 3.27 14.83
CA ILE A 74 -13.98 4.66 14.41
C ILE A 74 -15.06 5.61 14.93
N LYS A 75 -16.33 5.18 14.90
CA LYS A 75 -17.46 5.97 15.40
C LYS A 75 -17.43 6.21 16.92
N LYS A 76 -16.67 5.41 17.67
CA LYS A 76 -16.49 5.55 19.12
C LYS A 76 -15.22 6.30 19.51
N ALA A 77 -14.29 6.49 18.56
CA ALA A 77 -13.01 7.15 18.76
C ALA A 77 -13.16 8.62 19.16
N LYS A 78 -12.37 9.05 20.15
CA LYS A 78 -12.25 10.43 20.64
C LYS A 78 -10.95 11.10 20.21
N GLY A 79 -9.91 10.31 19.92
CA GLY A 79 -8.60 10.77 19.46
C GLY A 79 -8.63 11.58 18.16
N GLU A 80 -7.57 12.35 17.95
CA GLU A 80 -7.34 13.13 16.72
C GLU A 80 -6.76 12.24 15.61
N ASN A 81 -6.14 11.13 16.02
CA ASN A 81 -5.62 10.10 15.12
C ASN A 81 -6.42 8.82 15.31
N ILE A 82 -6.68 8.13 14.21
CA ILE A 82 -7.26 6.79 14.17
C ILE A 82 -6.15 5.83 13.80
N LEU A 83 -5.90 4.82 14.61
CA LEU A 83 -5.02 3.72 14.27
C LEU A 83 -5.85 2.44 14.10
N LEU A 84 -5.89 1.92 12.88
CA LEU A 84 -6.38 0.56 12.62
C LEU A 84 -5.24 -0.41 12.88
N LEU A 85 -5.46 -1.41 13.72
CA LEU A 85 -4.43 -2.37 14.12
C LEU A 85 -5.02 -3.78 14.20
N ASN A 86 -4.43 -4.74 13.50
CA ASN A 86 -4.84 -6.14 13.62
C ASN A 86 -4.51 -6.71 15.01
N ASN A 87 -5.29 -7.69 15.46
CA ASN A 87 -5.09 -8.32 16.77
C ASN A 87 -3.90 -9.30 16.82
N ASP A 88 -3.31 -9.63 15.67
CA ASP A 88 -2.14 -10.50 15.50
C ASP A 88 -0.85 -9.71 15.22
N VAL A 89 -0.79 -8.47 15.71
CA VAL A 89 0.38 -7.60 15.69
C VAL A 89 1.01 -7.52 17.08
N VAL A 90 2.34 -7.54 17.15
CA VAL A 90 3.12 -7.18 18.34
C VAL A 90 3.88 -5.90 18.04
N VAL A 91 3.49 -4.80 18.70
CA VAL A 91 4.16 -3.51 18.53
C VAL A 91 5.48 -3.45 19.31
N THR A 92 6.31 -2.47 18.97
CA THR A 92 7.71 -2.41 19.40
C THR A 92 8.04 -1.03 19.96
N ALA A 93 9.20 -0.88 20.59
CA ALA A 93 9.62 0.42 21.12
C ALA A 93 9.59 1.52 20.05
N HIS A 94 9.16 2.72 20.44
CA HIS A 94 9.06 3.93 19.60
C HIS A 94 8.07 3.89 18.42
N TRP A 95 7.35 2.78 18.21
CA TRP A 95 6.50 2.60 17.03
C TRP A 95 5.52 3.77 16.78
N LEU A 96 4.68 4.09 17.77
CA LEU A 96 3.65 5.13 17.60
C LEU A 96 4.28 6.52 17.50
N THR A 97 5.35 6.78 18.24
CA THR A 97 6.06 8.07 18.19
C THR A 97 6.66 8.33 16.81
N ASN A 98 7.26 7.31 16.18
CA ASN A 98 7.83 7.45 14.84
C ASN A 98 6.73 7.61 13.79
N LEU A 99 5.64 6.83 13.87
CA LEU A 99 4.47 7.00 12.99
C LEU A 99 3.86 8.41 13.11
N LEU A 100 3.65 8.91 14.34
CA LEU A 100 3.13 10.26 14.56
C LEU A 100 4.07 11.33 14.00
N ARG A 101 5.39 11.14 14.11
CA ARG A 101 6.37 12.06 13.52
C ARG A 101 6.22 12.14 12.01
N CYS A 102 6.12 11.00 11.32
CA CYS A 102 5.91 10.98 9.87
C CYS A 102 4.54 11.57 9.47
N LEU A 103 3.48 11.21 10.19
CA LEU A 103 2.11 11.68 9.94
C LEU A 103 1.99 13.21 10.00
N TYR A 104 2.73 13.85 10.90
CA TYR A 104 2.68 15.29 11.11
C TYR A 104 3.86 16.06 10.52
N ALA A 105 4.84 15.38 9.91
CA ALA A 105 5.96 16.03 9.23
C ALA A 105 5.51 16.92 8.06
N ARG A 106 4.39 16.57 7.41
CA ARG A 106 3.81 17.33 6.30
C ARG A 106 2.31 17.49 6.48
N LYS A 107 1.79 18.64 6.04
CA LYS A 107 0.36 18.98 6.17
C LYS A 107 -0.53 18.06 5.33
N ASP A 108 -0.04 17.68 4.15
CA ASP A 108 -0.70 16.84 3.16
C ASP A 108 -0.58 15.33 3.44
N THR A 109 0.16 14.90 4.47
CA THR A 109 0.17 13.48 4.87
C THR A 109 -1.16 13.11 5.54
N ALA A 110 -1.91 12.17 4.98
CA ALA A 110 -3.16 11.69 5.55
C ALA A 110 -3.00 10.45 6.44
N ALA A 111 -2.15 9.52 6.01
CA ALA A 111 -1.92 8.28 6.72
C ALA A 111 -0.49 7.77 6.59
N VAL A 112 -0.09 6.96 7.55
CA VAL A 112 1.21 6.29 7.57
C VAL A 112 1.07 4.85 8.05
N GLY A 113 1.97 3.98 7.61
CA GLY A 113 2.05 2.58 8.05
C GLY A 113 3.50 2.16 8.30
N PRO A 114 3.77 1.20 9.20
CA PRO A 114 5.10 0.69 9.47
C PRO A 114 5.50 -0.41 8.48
N VAL A 115 6.79 -0.79 8.50
CA VAL A 115 7.25 -2.06 7.93
C VAL A 115 7.05 -3.22 8.91
N THR A 116 7.08 -4.45 8.40
CA THR A 116 6.88 -5.67 9.20
C THR A 116 7.70 -6.84 8.66
N ASN A 117 7.61 -8.00 9.31
CA ASN A 117 8.16 -9.27 8.85
C ASN A 117 7.22 -10.03 7.89
N ASN A 118 5.92 -9.71 7.88
CA ASN A 118 4.94 -10.42 7.07
C ASN A 118 3.77 -9.53 6.65
N ALA A 119 3.87 -8.95 5.46
CA ALA A 119 2.77 -8.24 4.79
C ALA A 119 3.00 -8.16 3.28
N SER A 120 1.92 -7.89 2.54
CA SER A 120 1.96 -7.66 1.10
C SER A 120 2.51 -6.27 0.74
N TYR A 121 2.53 -5.97 -0.57
CA TYR A 121 2.82 -4.65 -1.12
C TYR A 121 4.16 -4.04 -0.66
N TYR A 122 5.19 -4.89 -0.56
CA TYR A 122 6.56 -4.49 -0.21
C TYR A 122 6.69 -3.82 1.16
N SER A 123 5.75 -4.09 2.08
CA SER A 123 5.84 -3.65 3.48
C SER A 123 6.70 -4.58 4.34
N THR A 124 7.06 -5.75 3.81
CA THR A 124 7.95 -6.70 4.47
C THR A 124 9.42 -6.31 4.29
N ILE A 125 10.18 -6.29 5.38
CA ILE A 125 11.64 -6.17 5.35
C ILE A 125 12.30 -7.48 5.79
N PRO A 126 13.54 -7.78 5.33
CA PRO A 126 14.31 -8.88 5.88
C PRO A 126 14.49 -8.72 7.40
N SER A 127 14.01 -9.70 8.15
CA SER A 127 14.11 -9.72 9.62
C SER A 127 14.46 -11.12 10.08
N HIS A 128 15.45 -11.24 10.97
CA HIS A 128 15.91 -12.50 11.51
C HIS A 128 15.87 -12.45 13.04
N TYR A 129 15.00 -13.26 13.63
CA TYR A 129 14.86 -13.46 15.07
C TYR A 129 14.13 -14.79 15.29
N SER A 130 14.35 -15.42 16.43
CA SER A 130 13.79 -16.73 16.78
C SER A 130 12.62 -16.62 17.77
N ASP A 131 12.55 -15.51 18.51
CA ASP A 131 11.51 -15.24 19.49
C ASP A 131 11.18 -13.75 19.58
N LEU A 132 10.18 -13.40 20.39
CA LEU A 132 9.73 -12.01 20.58
C LEU A 132 10.77 -11.12 21.27
N LYS A 133 11.73 -11.68 22.01
CA LYS A 133 12.79 -10.89 22.65
C LYS A 133 13.80 -10.44 21.61
N GLU A 134 14.31 -11.37 20.81
CA GLU A 134 15.20 -11.09 19.67
C GLU A 134 14.51 -10.15 18.66
N MET A 135 13.20 -10.32 18.43
CA MET A 135 12.40 -9.42 17.60
C MET A 135 12.44 -7.97 18.11
N GLN A 136 12.33 -7.75 19.43
CA GLN A 136 12.41 -6.42 20.02
C GLN A 136 13.82 -5.82 19.93
N GLU A 137 14.87 -6.66 20.01
CA GLU A 137 16.25 -6.23 19.80
C GLU A 137 16.47 -5.77 18.34
N PHE A 138 15.97 -6.53 17.37
CA PHE A 138 15.94 -6.13 15.95
C PHE A 138 15.17 -4.81 15.76
N ALA A 139 13.98 -4.71 16.35
CA ALA A 139 13.15 -3.52 16.24
C ALA A 139 13.82 -2.28 16.84
N ASN A 140 14.55 -2.40 17.95
CA ASN A 140 15.28 -1.29 18.55
C ASN A 140 16.35 -0.72 17.60
N LEU A 141 17.03 -1.57 16.82
CA LEU A 141 17.99 -1.14 15.81
C LEU A 141 17.29 -0.50 14.60
N ASN A 142 16.14 -1.03 14.19
CA ASN A 142 15.38 -0.51 13.07
C ASN A 142 14.70 0.84 13.39
N ASN A 143 14.13 0.97 14.60
CA ASN A 143 13.25 2.05 15.00
C ASN A 143 13.99 3.34 15.41
N GLN A 144 15.16 3.55 14.82
CA GLN A 144 15.89 4.80 14.86
C GLN A 144 15.26 5.75 13.85
N SER A 145 14.53 6.75 14.37
CA SER A 145 13.74 7.64 13.52
C SER A 145 14.62 8.40 12.53
N ASP A 146 14.23 8.35 11.26
CA ASP A 146 14.96 8.91 10.14
C ASP A 146 13.98 9.25 9.02
N GLU A 147 13.78 10.53 8.76
CA GLU A 147 12.86 11.01 7.72
C GLU A 147 13.22 10.53 6.31
N LYS A 148 14.48 10.18 6.08
CA LYS A 148 14.96 9.65 4.79
C LYS A 148 14.50 8.22 4.53
N LYS A 149 14.02 7.54 5.57
CA LYS A 149 13.46 6.18 5.48
C LYS A 149 11.95 6.17 5.25
N TRP A 150 11.30 7.34 5.15
CA TRP A 150 9.89 7.41 4.84
C TRP A 150 9.68 7.37 3.33
N GLU A 151 8.97 6.36 2.87
CA GLU A 151 8.69 6.15 1.45
C GLU A 151 7.24 6.53 1.15
N GLU A 152 7.03 7.47 0.23
CA GLU A 152 5.68 7.82 -0.20
C GLU A 152 5.06 6.64 -0.97
N ARG A 153 3.78 6.34 -0.71
CA ARG A 153 3.07 5.21 -1.32
C ARG A 153 1.68 5.64 -1.81
N LEU A 154 1.16 4.90 -2.80
CA LEU A 154 -0.26 5.00 -3.19
C LEU A 154 -1.19 4.16 -2.33
N LYS A 155 -0.63 3.18 -1.63
CA LYS A 155 -1.37 2.22 -0.81
C LYS A 155 -0.58 1.85 0.44
N LEU A 156 -1.29 1.73 1.55
CA LEU A 156 -0.81 1.17 2.81
C LEU A 156 -1.62 -0.09 3.14
N ILE A 157 -1.02 -1.05 3.85
CA ILE A 157 -1.72 -2.29 4.24
C ILE A 157 -2.39 -2.13 5.60
N GLY A 158 -3.63 -2.58 5.70
CA GLY A 158 -4.50 -2.41 6.87
C GLY A 158 -4.10 -3.14 8.16
N PHE A 159 -2.95 -3.84 8.22
CA PHE A 159 -2.50 -4.50 9.46
C PHE A 159 -2.11 -3.49 10.55
N CYS A 160 -1.62 -2.32 10.13
CA CYS A 160 -1.33 -1.18 10.97
C CYS A 160 -1.34 0.09 10.13
N MET A 161 -2.37 0.93 10.30
CA MET A 161 -2.52 2.17 9.55
C MET A 161 -2.95 3.31 10.47
N LEU A 162 -2.08 4.32 10.61
CA LEU A 162 -2.35 5.52 11.39
C LEU A 162 -2.84 6.64 10.48
N ILE A 163 -4.01 7.18 10.76
CA ILE A 163 -4.75 8.10 9.89
C ILE A 163 -5.18 9.32 10.69
N LYS A 164 -5.05 10.52 10.10
CA LYS A 164 -5.66 11.74 10.68
C LYS A 164 -7.18 11.60 10.66
N LYS A 165 -7.84 11.72 11.81
CA LYS A 165 -9.31 11.63 11.90
C LYS A 165 -10.01 12.68 11.04
N ALA A 166 -9.43 13.87 10.93
CA ALA A 166 -9.94 14.94 10.07
C ALA A 166 -10.08 14.49 8.60
N VAL A 167 -9.13 13.68 8.10
CA VAL A 167 -9.20 13.14 6.73
C VAL A 167 -10.34 12.13 6.61
N LEU A 168 -10.50 11.22 7.57
CA LEU A 168 -11.61 10.26 7.59
C LEU A 168 -12.98 10.94 7.63
N ASN A 169 -13.10 12.07 8.34
CA ASN A 169 -14.33 12.87 8.36
C ASN A 169 -14.64 13.50 7.00
N GLU A 170 -13.62 13.80 6.20
CA GLU A 170 -13.76 14.39 4.86
C GLU A 170 -14.09 13.33 3.81
N ILE A 171 -13.35 12.22 3.77
CA ILE A 171 -13.41 11.24 2.67
C ILE A 171 -14.28 10.02 2.97
N GLY A 172 -14.80 9.91 4.20
CA GLY A 172 -15.52 8.75 4.71
C GLY A 172 -14.62 7.62 5.22
N PHE A 173 -15.23 6.67 5.94
CA PHE A 173 -14.51 5.56 6.59
C PHE A 173 -14.22 4.40 5.62
N LEU A 174 -13.98 3.18 6.13
CA LEU A 174 -13.75 2.01 5.26
C LEU A 174 -15.02 1.67 4.48
N ASP A 175 -14.86 1.27 3.24
CA ASP A 175 -16.00 0.93 2.38
C ASP A 175 -16.48 -0.51 2.67
N GLU A 176 -17.66 -0.61 3.27
CA GLU A 176 -18.23 -1.90 3.70
C GLU A 176 -18.54 -2.85 2.53
N ARG A 177 -18.47 -2.41 1.27
CA ARG A 177 -18.59 -3.29 0.09
C ARG A 177 -17.55 -4.40 0.08
N PHE A 178 -16.37 -4.16 0.66
CA PHE A 178 -15.26 -5.10 0.71
C PHE A 178 -15.35 -6.12 1.87
N THR A 179 -16.49 -6.19 2.56
CA THR A 179 -16.79 -7.27 3.52
C THR A 179 -16.67 -8.64 2.85
N PRO A 180 -16.05 -9.67 3.49
CA PRO A 180 -15.58 -9.70 4.89
C PRO A 180 -14.21 -9.05 5.17
N GLY A 181 -13.45 -8.61 4.17
CA GLY A 181 -12.16 -7.92 4.29
C GLY A 181 -11.32 -8.07 3.01
N ASN A 182 -10.15 -7.43 2.97
CA ASN A 182 -9.29 -7.22 1.79
C ASN A 182 -9.88 -6.22 0.78
N TYR A 183 -9.03 -5.32 0.26
CA TYR A 183 -9.33 -4.19 -0.65
C TYR A 183 -9.93 -2.95 0.00
N GLU A 184 -10.41 -3.01 1.25
CA GLU A 184 -10.85 -1.80 1.98
C GLU A 184 -9.72 -0.80 2.24
N ASP A 185 -8.49 -1.30 2.44
CA ASP A 185 -7.27 -0.51 2.64
C ASP A 185 -6.75 0.08 1.32
N ASP A 186 -6.79 -0.69 0.22
CA ASP A 186 -6.55 -0.21 -1.16
C ASP A 186 -7.50 0.93 -1.50
N ASP A 187 -8.79 0.72 -1.22
CA ASP A 187 -9.83 1.70 -1.49
C ASP A 187 -9.66 2.99 -0.68
N LEU A 188 -9.43 2.86 0.63
CA LEU A 188 -9.23 3.99 1.51
C LEU A 188 -7.98 4.78 1.10
N SER A 189 -6.89 4.09 0.76
CA SER A 189 -5.66 4.69 0.25
C SER A 189 -5.90 5.50 -1.03
N LEU A 190 -6.60 4.91 -2.00
CA LEU A 190 -6.92 5.59 -3.26
C LEU A 190 -7.85 6.78 -3.06
N ARG A 191 -8.82 6.72 -2.14
CA ARG A 191 -9.65 7.88 -1.80
C ARG A 191 -8.83 9.02 -1.21
N MET A 192 -7.86 8.73 -0.33
CA MET A 192 -6.92 9.74 0.17
C MET A 192 -6.10 10.36 -0.97
N CYS A 193 -5.48 9.53 -1.82
CA CYS A 193 -4.69 10.03 -2.96
C CYS A 193 -5.51 10.85 -3.96
N LYS A 194 -6.76 10.48 -4.20
CA LYS A 194 -7.68 11.20 -5.11
C LYS A 194 -7.93 12.65 -4.64
N GLU A 195 -8.08 12.85 -3.33
CA GLU A 195 -8.23 14.17 -2.72
C GLU A 195 -6.89 14.93 -2.57
N GLY A 196 -5.78 14.36 -3.05
CA GLY A 196 -4.46 15.00 -3.05
C GLY A 196 -3.66 14.79 -1.77
N TYR A 197 -4.11 13.91 -0.88
CA TYR A 197 -3.34 13.52 0.29
C TYR A 197 -2.23 12.52 -0.04
N LYS A 198 -1.18 12.52 0.77
CA LYS A 198 -0.04 11.61 0.67
C LYS A 198 -0.05 10.57 1.77
N LEU A 199 0.51 9.40 1.45
CA LEU A 199 0.65 8.27 2.35
C LEU A 199 2.13 7.89 2.45
N TYR A 200 2.58 7.47 3.63
CA TYR A 200 3.98 7.07 3.81
C TYR A 200 4.13 5.73 4.51
N LEU A 201 4.96 4.86 3.93
CA LEU A 201 5.51 3.70 4.60
C LEU A 201 6.75 4.14 5.41
N CYS A 202 6.68 3.99 6.72
CA CYS A 202 7.72 4.39 7.66
C CYS A 202 8.71 3.24 7.87
N LYS A 203 9.79 3.20 7.07
CA LYS A 203 10.81 2.12 7.22
C LYS A 203 11.67 2.28 8.47
N ASP A 204 11.62 3.44 9.14
CA ASP A 204 12.14 3.66 10.49
C ASP A 204 11.20 3.17 11.60
N THR A 205 10.18 2.37 11.25
CA THR A 205 9.25 1.78 12.19
C THR A 205 8.93 0.34 11.79
N PHE A 206 9.42 -0.62 12.57
CA PHE A 206 9.15 -2.04 12.41
C PHE A 206 8.23 -2.53 13.52
N ILE A 207 7.22 -3.31 13.16
CA ILE A 207 6.39 -4.07 14.10
C ILE A 207 6.24 -5.52 13.62
N HIS A 208 6.01 -6.44 14.54
CA HIS A 208 5.80 -7.84 14.18
C HIS A 208 4.33 -8.07 13.81
N HIS A 209 4.11 -8.82 12.72
CA HIS A 209 2.79 -9.30 12.31
C HIS A 209 2.89 -10.81 12.09
N TYR A 210 2.07 -11.58 12.80
CA TYR A 210 2.03 -13.03 12.63
C TYR A 210 1.50 -13.38 11.24
N GLY A 211 0.42 -12.70 10.82
CA GLY A 211 -0.11 -12.72 9.47
C GLY A 211 -1.06 -13.89 9.22
N SER A 212 -2.17 -13.59 8.54
CA SER A 212 -3.18 -14.55 8.07
C SER A 212 -3.76 -15.49 9.13
N VAL A 213 -3.62 -15.19 10.42
CA VAL A 213 -4.04 -16.05 11.53
C VAL A 213 -5.55 -16.36 11.47
N SER A 214 -6.38 -15.45 10.97
CA SER A 214 -7.82 -15.63 10.81
C SER A 214 -8.25 -16.30 9.51
N TRP A 215 -7.37 -16.40 8.50
CA TRP A 215 -7.68 -16.89 7.15
C TRP A 215 -7.03 -18.23 6.81
N THR A 216 -6.08 -18.68 7.63
CA THR A 216 -5.37 -19.96 7.48
C THR A 216 -6.28 -21.18 7.60
N GLU A 217 -7.45 -21.05 8.22
CA GLU A 217 -8.40 -22.15 8.41
C GLU A 217 -9.24 -22.47 7.15
N ASP A 218 -9.34 -21.56 6.16
CA ASP A 218 -10.08 -21.80 4.90
C ASP A 218 -9.50 -21.03 3.70
N VAL A 219 -8.41 -21.55 3.16
CA VAL A 219 -7.67 -20.98 2.01
C VAL A 219 -8.53 -20.86 0.75
N SER A 220 -9.49 -21.79 0.56
CA SER A 220 -10.38 -21.80 -0.59
C SER A 220 -11.37 -20.64 -0.55
N ASN A 221 -11.97 -20.39 0.61
CA ASN A 221 -12.85 -19.26 0.84
C ASN A 221 -12.09 -17.94 0.76
N PHE A 222 -10.85 -17.88 1.26
CA PHE A 222 -10.00 -16.70 1.12
C PHE A 222 -9.75 -16.32 -0.34
N SER A 223 -9.45 -17.29 -1.20
CA SER A 223 -9.25 -17.04 -2.64
C SER A 223 -10.52 -16.58 -3.34
N LEU A 224 -11.68 -17.10 -2.93
CA LEU A 224 -12.99 -16.66 -3.43
C LEU A 224 -13.27 -15.20 -3.02
N VAL A 225 -13.04 -14.86 -1.75
CA VAL A 225 -13.19 -13.47 -1.24
C VAL A 225 -12.31 -12.50 -2.01
N LEU A 226 -11.03 -12.85 -2.25
CA LEU A 226 -10.13 -11.99 -3.03
C LEU A 226 -10.62 -11.77 -4.47
N ASN A 227 -11.09 -12.81 -5.15
CA ASN A 227 -11.61 -12.69 -6.51
C ASN A 227 -12.91 -11.89 -6.58
N GLU A 228 -13.81 -12.07 -5.61
CA GLU A 228 -15.04 -11.27 -5.53
C GLU A 228 -14.74 -9.81 -5.24
N ASN A 229 -13.84 -9.53 -4.28
CA ASN A 229 -13.47 -8.17 -3.94
C ASN A 229 -12.65 -7.49 -5.03
N ASP A 230 -11.85 -8.21 -5.82
CA ASP A 230 -11.19 -7.66 -7.02
C ASP A 230 -12.23 -7.17 -8.05
N LYS A 231 -13.30 -7.94 -8.28
CA LYS A 231 -14.41 -7.51 -9.15
C LYS A 231 -15.13 -6.27 -8.61
N LYS A 232 -15.35 -6.20 -7.29
CA LYS A 232 -15.94 -5.01 -6.65
C LYS A 232 -15.02 -3.80 -6.78
N PHE A 233 -13.70 -4.00 -6.60
CA PHE A 233 -12.68 -2.98 -6.75
C PHE A 233 -12.65 -2.45 -8.18
N TYR A 234 -12.59 -3.35 -9.18
CA TYR A 234 -12.66 -2.99 -10.59
C TYR A 234 -13.99 -2.29 -10.92
N GLY A 235 -15.12 -2.75 -10.40
CA GLY A 235 -16.41 -2.09 -10.59
C GLY A 235 -16.44 -0.66 -10.04
N LYS A 236 -15.78 -0.41 -8.90
CA LYS A 236 -15.69 0.93 -8.29
C LYS A 236 -14.70 1.84 -9.03
N TRP A 237 -13.50 1.33 -9.29
CA TRP A 237 -12.36 2.14 -9.75
C TRP A 237 -12.13 2.10 -11.26
N GLY A 238 -12.66 1.10 -11.96
CA GLY A 238 -12.51 0.90 -13.41
C GLY A 238 -11.11 0.49 -13.86
N PHE A 239 -10.29 0.00 -12.93
CA PHE A 239 -8.93 -0.53 -13.15
C PHE A 239 -8.62 -1.58 -12.07
N SER A 240 -7.55 -2.35 -12.22
CA SER A 240 -7.19 -3.45 -11.32
C SER A 240 -6.34 -2.95 -10.15
N SER A 241 -6.32 -3.66 -9.01
CA SER A 241 -5.37 -3.36 -7.92
C SER A 241 -3.91 -3.47 -8.36
N SER A 242 -3.62 -4.20 -9.44
CA SER A 242 -2.30 -4.26 -10.06
C SER A 242 -1.82 -2.93 -10.63
N ASP A 243 -2.72 -1.99 -10.96
CA ASP A 243 -2.37 -0.62 -11.36
C ASP A 243 -1.76 0.21 -10.22
N LEU A 244 -1.77 -0.32 -8.99
CA LEU A 244 -1.08 0.24 -7.83
C LEU A 244 0.32 -0.34 -7.64
N PHE A 245 0.75 -1.33 -8.42
CA PHE A 245 2.02 -2.01 -8.19
C PHE A 245 3.23 -1.15 -8.50
N ILE A 246 4.30 -1.37 -7.73
CA ILE A 246 5.63 -0.83 -8.01
C ILE A 246 6.42 -1.91 -8.73
N TYR A 247 6.83 -1.62 -9.96
CA TYR A 247 7.61 -2.54 -10.80
C TYR A 247 9.11 -2.48 -10.46
N TYR A 248 9.48 -2.94 -9.25
CA TYR A 248 10.88 -2.92 -8.79
C TYR A 248 11.83 -3.71 -9.68
N ASP A 249 11.35 -4.79 -10.30
CA ASP A 249 12.11 -5.58 -11.26
C ASP A 249 12.58 -4.71 -12.44
N LEU A 250 11.71 -3.88 -12.99
CA LEU A 250 12.07 -2.96 -14.06
C LEU A 250 13.01 -1.85 -13.59
N LEU A 251 12.84 -1.38 -12.35
CA LEU A 251 13.70 -0.36 -11.76
C LEU A 251 15.12 -0.86 -11.49
N GLU A 252 15.28 -2.12 -11.06
CA GLU A 252 16.59 -2.76 -10.91
C GLU A 252 17.35 -2.84 -12.25
N PHE A 253 16.63 -3.07 -13.36
CA PHE A 253 17.24 -2.96 -14.68
C PHE A 253 17.52 -1.49 -15.06
N ALA A 254 16.63 -0.56 -14.69
CA ALA A 254 16.79 0.85 -14.99
C ALA A 254 18.02 1.47 -14.30
N ASP A 255 18.40 1.00 -13.12
CA ASP A 255 19.60 1.45 -12.39
C ASP A 255 20.88 1.35 -13.22
N GLN A 256 20.94 0.46 -14.21
CA GLN A 256 22.12 0.29 -15.08
C GLN A 256 22.23 1.38 -16.15
N TYR A 257 21.14 2.10 -16.44
CA TYR A 257 21.04 3.04 -17.56
C TYR A 257 20.72 4.47 -17.12
N VAL A 258 20.02 4.64 -16.00
CA VAL A 258 19.60 5.96 -15.53
C VAL A 258 20.78 6.73 -14.95
N GLN A 259 20.94 7.97 -15.39
CA GLN A 259 21.90 8.95 -14.89
C GLN A 259 21.21 10.28 -14.63
N ASP A 260 21.89 11.18 -13.91
CA ASP A 260 21.40 12.53 -13.66
C ASP A 260 21.03 13.27 -14.95
N LYS A 261 19.98 14.10 -14.86
CA LYS A 261 19.47 14.94 -15.96
C LYS A 261 18.95 14.16 -17.17
N MET A 262 18.62 12.87 -16.99
CA MET A 262 17.90 12.09 -17.98
C MET A 262 16.38 12.30 -17.88
N ASN A 263 15.72 12.02 -19.00
CA ASN A 263 14.27 11.96 -19.11
C ASN A 263 13.84 10.49 -19.15
N ILE A 264 12.93 10.11 -18.25
CA ILE A 264 12.41 8.75 -18.09
C ILE A 264 10.92 8.75 -18.39
N LEU A 265 10.47 7.87 -19.29
CA LEU A 265 9.05 7.66 -19.58
C LEU A 265 8.60 6.32 -19.00
N HIS A 266 7.47 6.30 -18.30
CA HIS A 266 6.80 5.08 -17.87
C HIS A 266 5.51 4.90 -18.67
N VAL A 267 5.52 3.99 -19.64
CA VAL A 267 4.36 3.59 -20.45
C VAL A 267 3.61 2.46 -19.74
N GLY A 268 2.31 2.66 -19.54
CA GLY A 268 1.51 1.79 -18.67
C GLY A 268 1.72 2.10 -17.19
N SER A 269 1.73 3.40 -16.85
CA SER A 269 2.07 3.86 -15.52
C SER A 269 1.06 3.52 -14.43
N GLY A 270 -0.12 3.00 -14.79
CA GLY A 270 -1.20 2.70 -13.87
C GLY A 270 -1.59 3.95 -13.09
N CYS A 271 -1.69 3.81 -11.77
CA CYS A 271 -1.94 4.94 -10.86
C CYS A 271 -0.67 5.72 -10.50
N GLY A 272 0.51 5.37 -11.04
CA GLY A 272 1.76 6.10 -10.86
C GLY A 272 2.63 5.63 -9.68
N ALA A 273 2.44 4.42 -9.16
CA ALA A 273 3.22 3.94 -8.02
C ALA A 273 4.73 3.82 -8.36
N THR A 274 5.07 3.27 -9.53
CA THR A 274 6.46 3.24 -10.02
C THR A 274 7.01 4.64 -10.30
N LEU A 275 6.18 5.58 -10.80
CA LEU A 275 6.62 6.97 -11.00
C LEU A 275 7.02 7.62 -9.68
N LEU A 276 6.28 7.35 -8.61
CA LEU A 276 6.59 7.84 -7.27
C LEU A 276 7.93 7.31 -6.77
N GLU A 277 8.17 6.01 -6.95
CA GLU A 277 9.45 5.37 -6.63
C GLU A 277 10.59 5.96 -7.47
N MET A 278 10.40 6.17 -8.77
CA MET A 278 11.41 6.80 -9.63
C MET A 278 11.81 8.21 -9.16
N LYS A 279 10.86 9.02 -8.69
CA LYS A 279 11.17 10.37 -8.15
C LYS A 279 12.07 10.31 -6.93
N THR A 280 11.90 9.27 -6.11
CA THR A 280 12.72 9.05 -4.92
C THR A 280 14.08 8.46 -5.28
N ARG A 281 14.10 7.46 -6.16
CA ARG A 281 15.30 6.74 -6.59
C ARG A 281 16.21 7.57 -7.49
N TYR A 282 15.63 8.43 -8.34
CA TYR A 282 16.33 9.23 -9.35
C TYR A 282 15.95 10.73 -9.26
N PRO A 283 16.26 11.41 -8.15
CA PRO A 283 15.75 12.76 -7.86
C PRO A 283 16.21 13.84 -8.84
N ALA A 284 17.31 13.61 -9.58
CA ALA A 284 17.84 14.53 -10.58
C ALA A 284 17.35 14.25 -12.02
N THR A 285 16.30 13.44 -12.18
CA THR A 285 15.73 13.08 -13.48
C THR A 285 14.36 13.70 -13.71
N TYR A 286 13.98 13.86 -14.98
CA TYR A 286 12.61 14.18 -15.35
C TYR A 286 11.85 12.87 -15.59
N VAL A 287 10.80 12.62 -14.79
CA VAL A 287 9.94 11.45 -14.95
C VAL A 287 8.59 11.84 -15.53
N TYR A 288 8.07 11.01 -16.44
CA TYR A 288 6.78 11.22 -17.07
C TYR A 288 6.00 9.92 -17.21
N GLY A 289 4.69 9.95 -16.95
CA GLY A 289 3.79 8.81 -17.11
C GLY A 289 2.95 8.84 -18.39
N VAL A 290 2.68 7.68 -18.97
CA VAL A 290 1.59 7.50 -19.92
C VAL A 290 0.73 6.33 -19.47
N GLU A 291 -0.58 6.54 -19.45
CA GLU A 291 -1.56 5.53 -19.06
C GLU A 291 -2.77 5.61 -19.99
N SER A 292 -3.28 4.48 -20.48
CA SER A 292 -4.41 4.47 -21.41
C SER A 292 -5.76 4.47 -20.68
N ASN A 293 -5.80 3.97 -19.44
CA ASN A 293 -6.98 4.03 -18.59
C ASN A 293 -7.18 5.41 -17.97
N GLN A 294 -8.25 6.11 -18.36
CA GLN A 294 -8.54 7.47 -17.90
C GLN A 294 -8.62 7.61 -16.38
N LYS A 295 -9.15 6.61 -15.67
CA LYS A 295 -9.33 6.67 -14.21
C LYS A 295 -8.00 6.46 -13.49
N ALA A 296 -7.17 5.52 -13.94
CA ALA A 296 -5.83 5.32 -13.40
C ALA A 296 -4.92 6.54 -13.69
N ALA A 297 -4.96 7.05 -14.93
CA ALA A 297 -4.22 8.25 -15.33
C ALA A 297 -4.57 9.49 -14.49
N ALA A 298 -5.84 9.63 -14.08
CA ALA A 298 -6.28 10.73 -13.23
C ALA A 298 -5.62 10.70 -11.83
N ILE A 299 -5.35 9.50 -11.29
CA ILE A 299 -4.63 9.31 -10.03
C ILE A 299 -3.13 9.54 -10.26
N SER A 300 -2.57 8.96 -11.32
CA SER A 300 -1.15 9.11 -11.70
C SER A 300 -0.74 10.58 -11.87
N LYS A 301 -1.62 11.43 -12.43
CA LYS A 301 -1.42 12.89 -12.55
C LYS A 301 -1.22 13.62 -11.22
N LYS A 302 -1.66 13.05 -10.10
CA LYS A 302 -1.45 13.62 -8.76
C LYS A 302 -0.02 13.35 -8.25
N VAL A 303 0.65 12.34 -8.80
CA VAL A 303 1.99 11.90 -8.40
C VAL A 303 3.07 12.56 -9.26
N ALA A 304 2.89 12.50 -10.58
CA ALA A 304 3.84 12.97 -11.57
C ALA A 304 3.11 13.47 -12.83
N PRO A 305 3.75 14.26 -13.70
CA PRO A 305 3.20 14.58 -15.01
C PRO A 305 2.85 13.31 -15.78
N THR A 306 1.56 13.12 -16.07
CA THR A 306 1.05 11.92 -16.75
C THR A 306 0.05 12.29 -17.82
N SER A 307 0.17 11.69 -19.01
CA SER A 307 -0.80 11.81 -20.09
C SER A 307 -1.70 10.59 -20.22
N CYS A 308 -2.96 10.83 -20.57
CA CYS A 308 -3.94 9.77 -20.81
C CYS A 308 -4.06 9.52 -22.32
N ILE A 309 -3.40 8.49 -22.85
CA ILE A 309 -3.38 8.17 -24.28
C ILE A 309 -3.09 6.69 -24.52
N GLN A 310 -3.50 6.17 -25.68
CA GLN A 310 -3.10 4.83 -26.12
C GLN A 310 -1.59 4.76 -26.39
N TYR A 311 -0.98 3.61 -26.09
CA TYR A 311 0.48 3.45 -26.09
C TYR A 311 1.11 3.49 -27.49
N ASP A 312 0.32 3.24 -28.53
CA ASP A 312 0.68 3.36 -29.95
C ASP A 312 0.64 4.81 -30.48
N LYS A 313 0.29 5.78 -29.63
CA LYS A 313 0.08 7.19 -30.01
C LYS A 313 0.97 8.18 -29.25
N LEU A 314 2.13 7.76 -28.77
CA LEU A 314 3.05 8.62 -28.00
C LEU A 314 3.51 9.85 -28.81
N HIS A 315 3.63 9.69 -30.13
CA HIS A 315 4.01 10.74 -31.07
C HIS A 315 2.99 11.89 -31.17
N GLU A 316 1.74 11.68 -30.75
CA GLU A 316 0.73 12.75 -30.68
C GLU A 316 1.03 13.75 -29.54
N ILE A 317 1.81 13.32 -28.54
CA ILE A 317 2.16 14.13 -27.35
C ILE A 317 3.61 14.60 -27.40
N PHE A 318 4.52 13.73 -27.86
CA PHE A 318 5.94 14.01 -27.90
C PHE A 318 6.41 14.06 -29.35
N GLN A 319 6.73 15.26 -29.82
CA GLN A 319 7.21 15.50 -31.18
C GLN A 319 8.73 15.32 -31.32
N GLU A 320 9.44 15.18 -30.19
CA GLU A 320 10.89 15.05 -30.14
C GLU A 320 11.31 13.75 -29.44
N LYS A 321 12.46 13.22 -29.87
CA LYS A 321 13.14 12.07 -29.25
C LYS A 321 13.85 12.48 -27.98
N MET A 322 13.09 12.66 -26.91
CA MET A 322 13.59 13.25 -25.67
C MET A 322 13.83 12.24 -24.53
N PHE A 323 13.27 11.04 -24.59
CA PHE A 323 13.35 10.08 -23.48
C PHE A 323 14.56 9.16 -23.58
N HIS A 324 15.40 9.15 -22.55
CA HIS A 324 16.64 8.38 -22.49
C HIS A 324 16.39 6.95 -22.02
N VAL A 325 15.41 6.76 -21.13
CA VAL A 325 14.98 5.46 -20.63
C VAL A 325 13.45 5.39 -20.72
N ILE A 326 12.92 4.33 -21.31
CA ILE A 326 11.47 4.08 -21.39
C ILE A 326 11.17 2.74 -20.73
N LEU A 327 10.26 2.73 -19.77
CA LEU A 327 9.72 1.51 -19.16
C LEU A 327 8.37 1.19 -19.77
N LEU A 328 8.17 -0.05 -20.22
CA LEU A 328 6.90 -0.59 -20.68
C LEU A 328 6.46 -1.71 -19.73
N SER A 329 5.69 -1.37 -18.70
CA SER A 329 5.28 -2.30 -17.65
C SER A 329 3.97 -3.02 -17.96
N HIS A 330 2.96 -2.29 -18.44
CA HIS A 330 1.63 -2.86 -18.67
C HIS A 330 1.70 -3.92 -19.78
N PRO A 331 1.11 -5.10 -19.59
CA PRO A 331 1.04 -6.12 -20.64
C PRO A 331 0.33 -5.57 -21.88
N VAL A 332 1.01 -5.57 -23.01
CA VAL A 332 0.43 -5.14 -24.30
C VAL A 332 -0.07 -6.37 -25.03
N GLU A 333 -1.26 -6.26 -25.62
CA GLU A 333 -1.78 -7.31 -26.49
C GLU A 333 -0.80 -7.60 -27.63
N LYS A 334 -0.59 -8.89 -27.93
CA LYS A 334 0.40 -9.32 -28.91
C LYS A 334 0.18 -8.71 -30.29
N SER A 335 -1.07 -8.50 -30.69
CA SER A 335 -1.47 -7.85 -31.94
C SER A 335 -1.05 -6.37 -32.02
N GLN A 336 -0.94 -5.68 -30.87
CA GLN A 336 -0.66 -4.24 -30.78
C GLN A 336 0.81 -3.94 -30.47
N LEU A 337 1.59 -4.95 -30.04
CA LEU A 337 2.94 -4.74 -29.52
C LEU A 337 3.88 -4.07 -30.53
N ASN A 338 3.77 -4.40 -31.82
CA ASN A 338 4.59 -3.75 -32.85
C ASN A 338 4.28 -2.26 -32.98
N ASP A 339 3.00 -1.87 -32.94
CA ASP A 339 2.58 -0.48 -33.04
C ASP A 339 3.03 0.33 -31.82
N VAL A 340 2.94 -0.27 -30.62
CA VAL A 340 3.47 0.33 -29.40
C VAL A 340 4.98 0.50 -29.46
N ILE A 341 5.73 -0.50 -29.93
CA ILE A 341 7.20 -0.38 -30.07
C ILE A 341 7.57 0.67 -31.12
N ASN A 342 6.85 0.73 -32.24
CA ASN A 342 7.03 1.75 -33.26
C ASN A 342 6.79 3.16 -32.69
N SER A 343 5.70 3.34 -31.94
CA SER A 343 5.38 4.58 -31.22
C SER A 343 6.48 4.97 -30.21
N ILE A 344 6.97 4.01 -29.41
CA ILE A 344 8.08 4.22 -28.46
C ILE A 344 9.35 4.66 -29.19
N SER A 345 9.67 4.06 -30.34
CA SER A 345 10.88 4.38 -31.10
C SER A 345 10.92 5.82 -31.63
N GLN A 346 9.74 6.45 -31.77
CA GLN A 346 9.60 7.84 -32.23
C GLN A 346 9.91 8.85 -31.12
N VAL A 347 9.81 8.45 -29.85
CA VAL A 347 10.03 9.33 -28.69
C VAL A 347 11.31 8.97 -27.91
N LEU A 348 11.90 7.82 -28.19
CA LEU A 348 13.17 7.36 -27.62
C LEU A 348 14.36 8.15 -28.19
N ALA A 349 15.15 8.75 -27.30
CA ALA A 349 16.37 9.49 -27.63
C ALA A 349 17.41 8.61 -28.35
N PRO A 350 18.34 9.20 -29.14
CA PRO A 350 19.46 8.46 -29.71
C PRO A 350 20.24 7.71 -28.61
N LYS A 351 20.49 6.41 -28.80
CA LYS A 351 21.08 5.51 -27.79
C LYS A 351 20.27 5.33 -26.50
N GLY A 352 18.98 5.70 -26.51
CA GLY A 352 18.08 5.44 -25.40
C GLY A 352 17.79 3.95 -25.21
N THR A 353 17.35 3.60 -24.02
CA THR A 353 17.06 2.21 -23.61
C THR A 353 15.56 2.01 -23.42
N LEU A 354 15.01 0.96 -24.04
CA LEU A 354 13.68 0.44 -23.74
C LEU A 354 13.80 -0.77 -22.80
N ILE A 355 13.17 -0.66 -21.63
CA ILE A 355 13.03 -1.74 -20.64
C ILE A 355 11.57 -2.16 -20.66
N MET A 356 11.29 -3.45 -20.84
CA MET A 356 9.92 -3.96 -20.91
C MET A 356 9.70 -5.12 -19.96
N SER A 357 8.47 -5.26 -19.46
CA SER A 357 8.08 -6.39 -18.61
C SER A 357 8.35 -7.73 -19.28
N ARG A 358 8.56 -8.77 -18.46
CA ARG A 358 8.84 -10.12 -18.94
C ARG A 358 7.79 -10.62 -19.94
N ILE A 359 6.51 -10.31 -19.72
CA ILE A 359 5.41 -10.69 -20.62
C ILE A 359 5.58 -10.01 -21.99
N ASN A 360 5.86 -8.70 -22.00
CA ASN A 360 6.09 -7.96 -23.23
C ASN A 360 7.33 -8.45 -23.98
N LEU A 361 8.41 -8.77 -23.27
CA LEU A 361 9.63 -9.32 -23.86
C LEU A 361 9.39 -10.68 -24.55
N ILE A 362 8.66 -11.58 -23.89
CA ILE A 362 8.30 -12.89 -24.46
C ILE A 362 7.48 -12.71 -25.75
N ASN A 363 6.48 -11.82 -25.72
CA ASN A 363 5.66 -11.53 -26.89
C ASN A 363 6.48 -10.94 -28.04
N TYR A 364 7.41 -10.03 -27.74
CA TYR A 364 8.30 -9.43 -28.74
C TYR A 364 9.22 -10.45 -29.39
N VAL A 365 9.89 -11.31 -28.60
CA VAL A 365 10.77 -12.36 -29.11
C VAL A 365 10.01 -13.33 -30.02
N TYR A 366 8.77 -13.69 -29.64
CA TYR A 366 7.92 -14.52 -30.48
C TYR A 366 7.64 -13.86 -31.84
N LEU A 367 7.18 -12.61 -31.85
CA LEU A 367 6.85 -11.89 -33.09
C LEU A 367 8.07 -11.77 -34.02
N LYS A 368 9.24 -11.48 -33.45
CA LYS A 368 10.48 -11.37 -34.21
C LYS A 368 10.85 -12.70 -34.89
N ASN A 369 10.66 -13.82 -34.20
CA ASN A 369 10.95 -15.15 -34.75
C ASN A 369 9.91 -15.60 -35.80
N SER A 370 8.63 -15.25 -35.64
CA SER A 370 7.58 -15.57 -36.63
C SER A 370 7.68 -14.77 -37.92
N ASN A 371 8.32 -13.60 -37.90
CA ASN A 371 8.57 -12.80 -39.12
C ASN A 371 9.86 -13.20 -39.86
N MET A 372 10.63 -14.16 -39.34
CA MET A 372 11.83 -14.73 -39.97
C MET A 372 11.55 -16.07 -40.68
N THR A 373 10.30 -16.54 -40.65
CA THR A 373 9.77 -17.71 -41.38
C THR A 373 8.78 -17.25 -42.42
#